data_AF-A0A1H0JMJ3-F1
#
_entry.id   AF-A0A1H0JMJ3-F1
#
_cell.length_a   1.000
_cell.length_b   1.000
_cell.length_c   1.000
_cell.angle_alpha   90.00
_cell.angle_beta   90.00
_cell.angle_gamma   90.00
#
_symmetry.space_group_name_H-M   'P 1'
#
loop_
_entity.id
_entity.type
_entity.pdbx_description
1 polymer ?
#
loop_
_entity_poly.entity_id
_entity_poly.type
_entity_poly.pdbx_seq_one_letter_code
_entity_poly.pdbx_strand_id
1 'polypeptide(L)'
;MRTALAALALVVAAGGAQAQQQLPTVPELLTAELKASQACEAAGDPAVTHEQCRLHDRLSGRLAQAGYCYGRKGQSEEKKEWHACQPDSIYEDDIEAVTR
;
A
#
# COMPACT_ATOMS: atom_id res chain seq x y z
N MET A 1 -11.29 13.67 66.49
CA MET A 1 -11.88 13.98 65.17
C MET A 1 -10.88 14.84 64.39
N ARG A 2 -10.81 14.68 63.06
CA ARG A 2 -9.93 15.38 62.07
C ARG A 2 -8.72 14.54 61.63
N THR A 3 -8.96 13.43 60.94
CA THR A 3 -8.96 13.27 59.45
C THR A 3 -7.55 13.22 58.87
N ALA A 4 -7.05 11.99 58.72
CA ALA A 4 -5.88 11.65 57.92
C ALA A 4 -6.20 11.86 56.43
N LEU A 5 -5.39 12.64 55.74
CA LEU A 5 -5.44 12.79 54.28
C LEU A 5 -4.54 11.71 53.68
N ALA A 6 -5.15 10.61 53.25
CA ALA A 6 -4.49 9.59 52.43
C ALA A 6 -4.41 10.11 50.98
N ALA A 7 -3.21 10.48 50.53
CA ALA A 7 -2.96 10.82 49.14
C ALA A 7 -2.92 9.52 48.31
N LEU A 8 -4.01 9.21 47.61
CA LEU A 8 -4.01 8.19 46.56
C LEU A 8 -3.29 8.75 45.33
N ALA A 9 -2.02 8.39 45.16
CA ALA A 9 -1.33 8.54 43.89
C ALA A 9 -1.85 7.45 42.92
N LEU A 10 -2.82 7.82 42.09
CA LEU A 10 -3.22 7.03 40.92
C LEU A 10 -2.09 7.10 39.89
N VAL A 11 -1.18 6.13 39.94
CA VAL A 11 -0.24 5.89 38.84
C VAL A 11 -1.04 5.29 37.70
N VAL A 12 -1.60 6.13 36.84
CA VAL A 12 -2.15 5.69 35.56
C VAL A 12 -0.96 5.31 34.69
N ALA A 13 -0.54 4.06 34.77
CA ALA A 13 0.27 3.43 33.74
C ALA A 13 -0.61 3.33 32.49
N ALA A 14 -0.68 4.42 31.73
CA ALA A 14 -1.13 4.40 30.35
C ALA A 14 -0.09 3.59 29.56
N GLY A 15 -0.14 2.27 29.69
CA GLY A 15 0.45 1.34 28.74
C GLY A 15 -0.31 1.51 27.44
N GLY A 16 0.00 2.57 26.72
CA GLY A 16 -0.36 2.69 25.32
C GLY A 16 0.31 1.53 24.62
N ALA A 17 -0.44 0.46 24.41
CA ALA A 17 -0.17 -0.46 23.33
C ALA A 17 -0.31 0.36 22.04
N GLN A 18 0.74 1.11 21.70
CA GLN A 18 0.92 1.58 20.35
C GLN A 18 1.06 0.30 19.55
N ALA A 19 -0.04 -0.15 18.95
CA ALA A 19 0.03 -1.09 17.84
C ALA A 19 0.93 -0.41 16.82
N GLN A 20 2.23 -0.74 16.85
CA GLN A 20 3.15 -0.40 15.78
C GLN A 20 2.53 -1.03 14.56
N GLN A 21 1.83 -0.22 13.75
CA GLN A 21 1.28 -0.69 12.49
C GLN A 21 2.47 -1.12 11.66
N GLN A 22 2.74 -2.42 11.66
CA GLN A 22 3.80 -3.01 10.86
C GLN A 22 3.54 -2.56 9.42
N LEU A 23 4.54 -1.92 8.82
CA LEU A 23 4.45 -1.57 7.41
C LEU A 23 4.27 -2.88 6.61
N PRO A 24 3.31 -2.91 5.67
CA PRO A 24 3.11 -4.06 4.79
C PRO A 24 4.43 -4.46 4.12
N THR A 25 4.71 -5.76 4.12
CA THR A 25 5.81 -6.38 3.40
C THR A 25 5.55 -6.34 1.89
N VAL A 26 6.61 -6.50 1.09
CA VAL A 26 6.45 -6.52 -0.37
C VAL A 26 5.50 -7.62 -0.86
N PRO A 27 5.54 -8.87 -0.36
CA PRO A 27 4.56 -9.88 -0.76
C PRO A 27 3.11 -9.49 -0.45
N GLU A 28 2.87 -8.78 0.66
CA GLU A 28 1.54 -8.26 1.00
C GLU A 28 1.13 -7.12 0.04
N LEU A 29 2.06 -6.27 -0.36
CA LEU A 29 1.82 -5.23 -1.37
C LEU A 29 1.47 -5.84 -2.73
N LEU A 30 2.22 -6.84 -3.19
CA LEU A 30 1.96 -7.54 -4.46
C LEU A 30 0.60 -8.23 -4.44
N THR A 31 0.23 -8.86 -3.33
CA THR A 31 -1.08 -9.52 -3.20
C THR A 31 -2.21 -8.50 -3.21
N ALA A 32 -2.04 -7.38 -2.53
CA ALA A 32 -3.04 -6.31 -2.49
C ALA A 32 -3.18 -5.61 -3.86
N GLU A 33 -2.06 -5.38 -4.54
CA GLU A 33 -2.03 -4.75 -5.85
C GLU A 33 -2.77 -5.60 -6.88
N LEU A 34 -2.48 -6.90 -6.95
CA LEU A 34 -3.12 -7.82 -7.89
C LEU A 34 -4.64 -7.85 -7.68
N LYS A 35 -5.08 -7.84 -6.43
CA LYS A 35 -6.51 -7.79 -6.10
C LYS A 35 -7.16 -6.47 -6.52
N ALA A 36 -6.47 -5.35 -6.30
CA ALA A 36 -6.97 -4.02 -6.68
C ALA A 36 -7.01 -3.87 -8.21
N SER A 37 -6.00 -4.36 -8.92
CA SER A 37 -5.92 -4.40 -10.38
C SER A 37 -7.12 -5.15 -10.98
N GLN A 38 -7.35 -6.40 -10.54
CA GLN A 38 -8.50 -7.19 -10.99
C GLN A 38 -9.85 -6.51 -10.70
N ALA A 39 -9.96 -5.83 -9.56
CA ALA A 39 -11.20 -5.13 -9.18
C ALA A 39 -11.38 -3.79 -9.93
N CYS A 40 -10.30 -3.17 -10.39
CA CYS A 40 -10.32 -2.00 -11.27
C CYS A 40 -10.78 -2.37 -12.69
N GLU A 41 -10.43 -3.55 -13.18
CA GLU A 41 -10.88 -4.06 -14.49
C GLU A 41 -12.27 -4.72 -14.46
N ALA A 42 -12.77 -5.03 -13.26
CA ALA A 42 -14.04 -5.71 -13.08
C ALA A 42 -15.24 -4.82 -13.49
N ALA A 43 -16.23 -5.46 -14.11
CA ALA A 43 -17.54 -4.85 -14.31
C ALA A 43 -18.31 -4.78 -12.98
N GLY A 44 -18.82 -3.61 -12.63
CA GLY A 44 -19.52 -3.40 -11.37
C GLY A 44 -19.98 -1.97 -11.17
N ASP A 45 -20.19 -1.60 -9.90
CA ASP A 45 -20.50 -0.23 -9.51
C ASP A 45 -19.34 0.71 -9.89
N PRO A 46 -19.57 1.74 -10.73
CA PRO A 46 -18.51 2.61 -11.19
C PRO A 46 -17.76 3.36 -10.08
N ALA A 47 -18.42 3.69 -8.97
CA ALA A 47 -17.78 4.35 -7.84
C ALA A 47 -16.85 3.38 -7.09
N VAL A 48 -17.25 2.11 -6.97
CA VAL A 48 -16.40 1.06 -6.39
C VAL A 48 -15.20 0.80 -7.29
N THR A 49 -15.42 0.59 -8.60
CA THR A 49 -14.34 0.37 -9.58
C THR A 49 -13.34 1.51 -9.53
N HIS A 50 -13.79 2.77 -9.52
CA HIS A 50 -12.91 3.93 -9.44
C HIS A 50 -12.07 3.96 -8.15
N GLU A 51 -12.63 3.60 -6.99
CA GLU A 51 -11.84 3.53 -5.75
C GLU A 51 -10.83 2.37 -5.79
N GLN A 52 -11.16 1.25 -6.46
CA GLN A 52 -10.21 0.15 -6.65
C GLN A 52 -9.06 0.55 -7.58
N CYS A 53 -9.32 1.29 -8.66
CA CYS A 53 -8.26 1.83 -9.53
C CYS A 53 -7.33 2.77 -8.76
N ARG A 54 -7.88 3.71 -7.96
CA ARG A 54 -7.05 4.57 -7.10
C ARG A 54 -6.24 3.79 -6.07
N LEU A 55 -6.79 2.69 -5.55
CA LEU A 55 -6.08 1.82 -4.63
C LEU A 55 -4.92 1.11 -5.35
N HIS A 56 -5.17 0.61 -6.56
CA HIS A 56 -4.15 0.03 -7.44
C HIS A 56 -2.97 1.01 -7.63
N ASP A 57 -3.24 2.24 -8.07
CA ASP A 57 -2.19 3.25 -8.32
C ASP A 57 -1.36 3.54 -7.05
N ARG A 58 -2.03 3.67 -5.89
CA ARG A 58 -1.33 3.86 -4.61
C ARG A 58 -0.44 2.68 -4.24
N LEU A 59 -0.86 1.45 -4.54
CA LEU A 59 -0.08 0.25 -4.26
C LEU A 59 1.09 0.11 -5.23
N SER A 60 0.90 0.41 -6.51
CA SER A 60 1.95 0.50 -7.52
C SER A 60 3.04 1.49 -7.10
N GLY A 61 2.68 2.69 -6.67
CA GLY A 61 3.63 3.67 -6.15
C GLY A 61 4.38 3.20 -4.89
N ARG A 62 3.75 2.38 -4.03
CA ARG A 62 4.44 1.78 -2.85
C ARG A 62 5.38 0.66 -3.24
N LEU A 63 5.04 -0.13 -4.25
CA LEU A 63 5.93 -1.15 -4.84
C LEU A 63 7.15 -0.48 -5.49
N ALA A 64 6.95 0.61 -6.23
CA ALA A 64 8.02 1.43 -6.79
C ALA A 64 8.99 1.94 -5.72
N GLN A 65 8.46 2.49 -4.62
CA GLN A 65 9.26 2.91 -3.46
C GLN A 65 10.01 1.75 -2.78
N ALA A 66 9.46 0.53 -2.87
CA ALA A 66 10.11 -0.69 -2.39
C ALA A 66 11.09 -1.32 -3.40
N GLY A 67 11.34 -0.66 -4.54
CA GLY A 67 12.29 -1.13 -5.56
C GLY A 67 11.71 -2.19 -6.51
N TYR A 68 10.40 -2.21 -6.69
CA TYR A 68 9.70 -3.09 -7.64
C TYR A 68 9.18 -2.30 -8.84
N CYS A 69 9.25 -2.93 -10.00
CA CYS A 69 8.92 -2.38 -11.30
C CYS A 69 7.97 -3.33 -12.03
N TYR A 70 7.18 -2.82 -12.97
CA TYR A 70 6.17 -3.58 -13.70
C TYR A 70 6.59 -3.77 -15.16
N GLY A 71 7.05 -4.98 -15.46
CA GLY A 71 7.53 -5.36 -16.78
C GLY A 71 8.84 -4.69 -17.22
N ARG A 72 9.19 -4.96 -18.48
CA ARG A 72 10.46 -4.58 -19.11
C ARG A 72 10.24 -3.86 -20.44
N LYS A 73 11.23 -3.08 -20.85
CA LYS A 73 11.25 -2.37 -22.15
C LYS A 73 10.99 -3.33 -23.31
N GLY A 74 9.99 -3.01 -24.13
CA GLY A 74 9.61 -3.79 -25.31
C GLY A 74 8.72 -5.01 -25.04
N GLN A 75 8.31 -5.25 -23.79
CA GLN A 75 7.26 -6.24 -23.51
C GLN A 75 5.88 -5.70 -23.87
N SER A 76 4.99 -6.60 -24.33
CA SER A 76 3.55 -6.33 -24.43
C SER A 76 2.92 -6.30 -23.04
N GLU A 77 1.86 -5.52 -22.86
CA GLU A 77 1.11 -5.40 -21.59
C GLU A 77 0.78 -6.76 -20.97
N GLU A 78 0.30 -7.70 -21.77
CA GLU A 78 -0.09 -9.07 -21.34
C GLU A 78 1.05 -9.89 -20.70
N LYS A 79 2.30 -9.47 -20.90
CA LYS A 79 3.50 -10.15 -20.41
C LYS A 79 4.19 -9.40 -19.28
N LYS A 80 3.68 -8.25 -18.88
CA LYS A 80 4.25 -7.48 -17.78
C LYS A 80 3.89 -8.14 -16.46
N GLU A 81 4.86 -8.14 -15.57
CA GLU A 81 4.74 -8.68 -14.22
C GLU A 81 5.56 -7.84 -13.27
N TRP A 82 5.17 -7.84 -11.99
CA TRP A 82 5.95 -7.19 -10.95
C TRP A 82 7.24 -7.93 -10.67
N HIS A 83 8.35 -7.21 -10.66
CA HIS A 83 9.65 -7.77 -10.31
C HIS A 83 10.56 -6.71 -9.66
N ALA A 84 11.62 -7.15 -8.98
CA ALA A 84 12.64 -6.21 -8.49
C ALA A 84 13.24 -5.42 -9.66
N CYS A 85 13.34 -4.11 -9.53
CA CYS A 85 13.78 -3.22 -10.59
C CYS A 85 15.19 -3.58 -11.10
N GLN A 86 15.33 -3.58 -12.43
CA GLN A 86 16.56 -3.82 -13.18
C GLN A 86 16.75 -2.68 -14.20
N PRO A 87 17.92 -2.54 -14.84
CA PRO A 87 18.18 -1.45 -15.80
C PRO A 87 17.20 -1.39 -17.01
N ASP A 88 16.58 -2.52 -17.34
CA ASP A 88 15.60 -2.69 -18.41
C ASP A 88 14.14 -2.66 -17.94
N SER A 89 13.90 -2.45 -16.65
CA SER A 89 12.57 -2.32 -16.05
C SER A 89 11.81 -1.05 -16.46
N ILE A 90 10.49 -1.11 -16.33
CA ILE A 90 9.58 0.03 -16.44
C ILE A 90 8.86 0.24 -15.08
N TYR A 91 8.69 1.49 -14.66
CA TYR A 91 7.80 1.81 -13.53
C TYR A 91 6.37 1.88 -14.04
N GLU A 92 5.42 1.32 -13.29
CA GLU A 92 3.99 1.38 -13.66
C GLU A 92 3.53 2.83 -13.88
N ASP A 93 3.89 3.72 -12.95
CA ASP A 93 3.55 5.14 -13.00
C ASP A 93 4.29 5.92 -14.13
N ASP A 94 5.36 5.37 -14.71
CA ASP A 94 6.06 6.01 -15.84
C ASP A 94 5.28 5.89 -17.17
N ILE A 95 4.31 4.97 -17.26
CA ILE A 95 3.46 4.82 -18.46
C ILE A 95 2.56 6.06 -18.65
N GLU A 96 2.09 6.70 -17.56
CA GLU A 96 1.34 7.95 -17.64
C GLU A 96 2.21 9.16 -18.01
N ALA A 97 3.51 9.15 -17.66
CA ALA A 97 4.42 10.27 -17.98
C ALA A 97 4.75 10.39 -19.48
N VAL A 98 4.51 9.33 -20.26
CA VAL A 98 4.76 9.30 -21.72
C VAL A 98 3.51 9.73 -22.53
N THR A 99 2.33 9.79 -21.91
CA THR A 99 1.06 9.95 -22.64
C THR A 99 0.26 11.17 -22.20
N ARG A 100 0.93 12.27 -21.82
CA ARG A 100 0.30 13.58 -21.60
C ARG A 100 0.72 14.58 -22.66
#